data_AF-A0A9D1FGH4-F1
#
_entry.id   AF-A0A9D1FGH4-F1
#
_cell.length_a   1.000
_cell.length_b   1.000
_cell.length_c   1.000
_cell.angle_alpha   90.00
_cell.angle_beta   90.00
_cell.angle_gamma   90.00
#
_symmetry.space_group_name_H-M   'P 1'
#
loop_
_entity.id
_entity.type
_entity.pdbx_description
1 polymer ?
#
loop_
_entity_poly.entity_id
_entity_poly.type
_entity_poly.pdbx_seq_one_letter_code
_entity_poly.pdbx_strand_id
1 'polypeptide(L)'
;MILVDNLYFGRLMRRARATARLKRTDAAKMMRITKEKLHRYETGKELIPEFVIERLFYNGWSMLAARSIPYRKNPIFDERD
;
A
#
# COMPACT_ATOMS: atom_id res chain seq x y z
N MET A 1 -4.72 -26.40 1.34
CA MET A 1 -4.45 -25.36 0.31
C MET A 1 -5.40 -24.20 0.60
N ILE A 2 -4.91 -23.05 1.06
CA ILE A 2 -5.76 -21.87 1.23
C ILE A 2 -5.98 -21.32 -0.17
N LEU A 3 -7.20 -21.44 -0.70
CA LEU A 3 -7.54 -20.77 -1.97
C LEU A 3 -7.54 -19.27 -1.70
N VAL A 4 -6.49 -18.60 -2.16
CA VAL A 4 -6.41 -17.14 -2.12
C VAL A 4 -7.26 -16.63 -3.28
N ASP A 5 -8.51 -16.26 -2.99
CA ASP A 5 -9.43 -15.72 -3.98
C ASP A 5 -9.31 -14.19 -4.10
N ASN A 6 -9.96 -13.63 -5.11
CA ASN A 6 -9.98 -12.17 -5.33
C ASN A 6 -10.50 -11.39 -4.11
N LEU A 7 -11.46 -11.96 -3.38
CA LEU A 7 -12.05 -11.35 -2.20
C LEU A 7 -11.07 -11.29 -1.04
N TYR A 8 -10.21 -12.29 -0.87
CA TYR A 8 -9.11 -12.26 0.07
C TYR A 8 -8.20 -11.07 -0.18
N PHE A 9 -7.75 -10.87 -1.43
CA PHE A 9 -6.89 -9.74 -1.78
C PHE A 9 -7.60 -8.39 -1.60
N GLY A 10 -8.88 -8.29 -1.94
CA GLY A 10 -9.68 -7.09 -1.68
C GLY A 10 -9.74 -6.73 -0.19
N ARG A 11 -9.96 -7.73 0.67
CA ARG A 11 -9.94 -7.56 2.14
C ARG A 11 -8.55 -7.18 2.65
N LEU A 12 -7.50 -7.81 2.13
CA LEU A 12 -6.11 -7.48 2.47
C LEU A 12 -5.78 -6.03 2.10
N MET A 13 -6.10 -5.60 0.87
CA MET A 13 -5.91 -4.21 0.43
C MET A 13 -6.63 -3.22 1.33
N ARG A 14 -7.90 -3.48 1.66
CA ARG A 14 -8.69 -2.62 2.55
C ARG A 14 -8.06 -2.52 3.93
N ARG A 15 -7.60 -3.64 4.49
CA ARG A 15 -6.96 -3.69 5.82
C ARG A 15 -5.61 -2.99 5.81
N ALA A 16 -4.77 -3.24 4.81
CA ALA A 16 -3.49 -2.57 4.64
C ALA A 16 -3.65 -1.05 4.55
N ARG A 17 -4.61 -0.56 3.76
CA ARG A 17 -4.92 0.87 3.67
C ARG A 17 -5.36 1.45 5.02
N ALA A 18 -6.23 0.75 5.76
CA ALA A 18 -6.68 1.18 7.08
C ALA A 18 -5.53 1.21 8.09
N THR A 19 -4.67 0.18 8.11
CA THR A 19 -3.48 0.10 8.97
C THR A 19 -2.48 1.22 8.67
N ALA A 20 -2.28 1.53 7.38
CA ALA A 20 -1.43 2.65 6.95
C ALA A 20 -2.10 4.03 7.12
N ARG A 21 -3.36 4.09 7.60
CA ARG A 21 -4.16 5.33 7.74
C ARG A 21 -4.26 6.15 6.44
N LEU A 22 -4.25 5.48 5.29
CA LEU A 22 -4.30 6.12 3.99
C LEU A 22 -5.75 6.40 3.56
N LYS A 23 -6.01 7.60 3.03
CA LYS A 23 -7.25 7.88 2.31
C LYS A 23 -7.28 7.04 1.04
N ARG A 24 -8.49 6.65 0.62
CA ARG A 24 -8.66 5.85 -0.62
C ARG A 24 -8.12 6.56 -1.85
N THR A 25 -8.22 7.88 -1.91
CA THR A 25 -7.67 8.71 -3.00
C THR A 25 -6.16 8.56 -3.12
N ASP A 26 -5.44 8.60 -2.00
CA ASP A 26 -3.98 8.57 -1.98
C ASP A 26 -3.47 7.16 -2.28
N ALA A 27 -4.10 6.15 -1.69
CA ALA A 27 -3.83 4.76 -2.03
C ALA A 27 -4.09 4.45 -3.52
N ALA A 28 -5.14 5.01 -4.11
CA ALA A 28 -5.42 4.81 -5.53
C ALA A 28 -4.32 5.41 -6.43
N LYS A 29 -3.80 6.60 -6.08
CA LYS A 29 -2.65 7.21 -6.76
C LYS A 29 -1.39 6.33 -6.68
N MET A 30 -1.08 5.78 -5.51
CA MET A 30 0.05 4.85 -5.32
C MET A 30 -0.07 3.60 -6.21
N MET A 31 -1.30 3.11 -6.37
CA MET A 31 -1.61 1.96 -7.22
C MET A 31 -1.82 2.32 -8.70
N ARG A 32 -1.73 3.61 -9.07
CA ARG A 32 -1.98 4.15 -10.43
C ARG A 32 -3.35 3.74 -11.00
N ILE A 33 -4.37 3.80 -10.17
CA ILE A 33 -5.77 3.54 -10.53
C ILE A 33 -6.68 4.65 -10.01
N THR A 34 -7.94 4.65 -10.42
CA THR A 34 -8.94 5.57 -9.87
C THR A 34 -9.41 5.12 -8.48
N LYS A 35 -9.95 6.06 -7.71
CA LYS A 35 -10.53 5.79 -6.38
C LYS A 35 -11.68 4.78 -6.48
N GLU A 36 -12.45 4.84 -7.55
CA GLU A 36 -13.62 4.00 -7.82
C GLU A 36 -13.19 2.57 -8.11
N LYS A 37 -12.15 2.38 -8.94
CA LYS A 37 -11.54 1.06 -9.17
C LYS A 37 -11.03 0.46 -7.86
N LEU A 38 -10.26 1.24 -7.08
CA LEU A 38 -9.78 0.78 -5.79
C LEU A 38 -10.93 0.38 -4.85
N HIS A 39 -12.04 1.13 -4.83
CA HIS A 39 -13.21 0.78 -4.02
C HIS A 39 -13.84 -0.57 -4.44
N ARG A 40 -13.97 -0.82 -5.75
CA ARG A 40 -14.53 -2.09 -6.25
C ARG A 40 -13.62 -3.27 -5.93
N TYR A 41 -12.30 -3.10 -6.06
CA TYR A 41 -11.31 -4.09 -5.63
C TYR A 41 -11.41 -4.41 -4.13
N GLU A 42 -11.45 -3.39 -3.28
CA GLU A 42 -11.58 -3.56 -1.83
C GLU A 42 -12.87 -4.26 -1.37
N THR A 43 -13.90 -4.23 -2.22
CA THR A 43 -15.21 -4.82 -1.94
C THR A 43 -15.44 -6.13 -2.69
N GLY A 44 -14.45 -6.61 -3.46
CA GLY A 44 -14.55 -7.82 -4.27
C GLY A 44 -15.54 -7.73 -5.43
N LYS A 45 -15.97 -6.51 -5.79
CA LYS A 45 -16.92 -6.27 -6.89
C LYS A 45 -16.27 -6.31 -8.28
N GLU A 46 -14.94 -6.33 -8.34
CA GLU A 46 -14.16 -6.40 -9.57
C GLU A 46 -12.90 -7.24 -9.31
N LEU A 47 -12.45 -8.00 -10.32
CA LEU A 47 -11.21 -8.76 -10.26
C LEU A 47 -10.02 -7.80 -10.19
N ILE A 48 -9.09 -8.06 -9.28
CA ILE A 48 -7.91 -7.22 -9.09
C ILE A 48 -6.86 -7.63 -10.13
N PRO A 49 -6.40 -6.70 -10.99
CA PRO A 49 -5.31 -6.98 -11.92
C PRO A 49 -4.00 -7.25 -11.18
N GLU A 50 -3.17 -8.12 -11.73
CA GLU A 50 -1.86 -8.51 -11.17
C GLU A 50 -1.00 -7.30 -10.80
N PHE A 51 -0.88 -6.30 -11.69
CA PHE A 51 -0.06 -5.10 -11.44
C PHE A 51 -0.47 -4.32 -10.18
N VAL A 52 -1.73 -4.41 -9.75
CA VAL A 52 -2.21 -3.75 -8.52
C VAL A 52 -1.70 -4.51 -7.29
N ILE A 53 -1.70 -5.84 -7.36
CA ILE A 53 -1.16 -6.71 -6.31
C ILE A 53 0.36 -6.54 -6.20
N GLU A 54 1.09 -6.52 -7.32
CA GLU A 54 2.52 -6.24 -7.34
C GLU A 54 2.84 -4.91 -6.64
N ARG A 55 2.13 -3.83 -7.01
CA ARG A 55 2.30 -2.52 -6.39
C ARG A 55 1.99 -2.53 -4.90
N LEU A 56 0.98 -3.27 -4.45
CA LEU A 56 0.69 -3.42 -3.02
C LEU A 56 1.89 -3.99 -2.27
N PHE A 57 2.47 -5.08 -2.79
CA PHE A 57 3.63 -5.70 -2.18
C PHE A 57 4.87 -4.82 -2.23
N TYR A 58 5.19 -4.20 -3.38
CA TYR A 58 6.32 -3.28 -3.47
C TYR A 58 6.22 -2.12 -2.49
N ASN A 59 5.05 -1.49 -2.37
CA ASN A 59 4.84 -0.43 -1.38
C ASN A 59 5.01 -0.94 0.06
N GLY A 60 4.51 -2.15 0.36
CA GLY A 60 4.72 -2.80 1.66
C GLY A 60 6.20 -3.03 1.98
N TRP A 61 6.97 -3.54 1.01
CA TRP A 61 8.41 -3.72 1.14
C TRP A 61 9.16 -2.39 1.31
N SER A 62 8.81 -1.35 0.54
CA SER A 62 9.38 -0.02 0.70
C SER A 62 9.15 0.54 2.11
N MET A 63 7.96 0.33 2.69
CA MET A 63 7.68 0.74 4.06
C MET A 63 8.50 -0.04 5.10
N LEU A 64 8.68 -1.34 4.90
CA LEU A 64 9.53 -2.16 5.78
C LEU A 64 10.99 -1.71 5.69
N ALA A 65 11.50 -1.50 4.47
CA ALA A 65 12.85 -1.01 4.24
C ALA A 65 13.06 0.36 4.92
N ALA A 66 12.12 1.30 4.74
CA ALA A 66 12.17 2.62 5.38
C ALA A 66 12.20 2.56 6.91
N ARG A 67 11.53 1.57 7.51
CA ARG A 67 11.56 1.35 8.97
C ARG A 67 12.83 0.64 9.46
N SER A 68 13.43 -0.20 8.62
CA SER A 68 14.66 -0.92 8.94
C SER A 68 15.92 -0.07 8.85
N ILE A 69 15.85 1.10 8.20
CA ILE A 69 16.95 2.06 8.20
C ILE A 69 16.93 2.74 9.57
N PRO A 70 17.92 2.47 10.47
CA PRO A 70 18.02 3.23 11.70
C PRO A 70 18.15 4.71 11.33
N TYR A 71 17.44 5.58 12.04
CA TYR A 71 17.59 7.02 11.96
C TYR A 71 19.05 7.37 12.36
N ARG A 72 20.01 7.23 11.45
CA ARG A 72 21.28 7.94 11.56
C ARG A 72 20.88 9.40 11.41
N LYS A 73 21.06 10.19 12.48
CA LYS A 73 21.10 11.66 12.37
C LYS A 73 21.93 11.97 11.13
N ASN A 74 21.30 12.49 10.07
CA ASN A 74 22.01 12.96 8.90
C ASN A 74 22.84 14.17 9.37
N PRO A 75 24.19 14.14 9.29
CA PRO A 75 25.03 15.27 9.70
C PRO A 75 24.91 16.48 8.77
N ILE A 76 23.99 16.47 7.81
CA ILE A 76 23.83 17.51 6.79
C ILE A 76 22.87 18.63 7.26
N PHE A 77 22.07 18.40 8.30
CA PHE A 77 21.15 19.40 8.87
C PHE A 77 21.42 19.69 10.35
N ASP A 78 22.67 19.52 10.80
CA ASP A 78 23.14 20.15 12.06
C ASP A 78 23.67 21.56 11.71
N GLU A 79 22.79 22.41 11.18
CA GLU A 79 23.03 23.85 11.20
C GLU A 79 22.86 24.29 12.65
N ARG A 80 23.99 24.33 13.35
CA ARG A 80 24.12 25.05 14.60
C ARG A 80 24.13 26.53 14.28
N ASP A 81 23.09 27.23 14.73
CA ASP A 81 23.22 28.58 15.25
C ASP A 81 23.89 28.53 16.64
#